data_AF-A0A6V8HBQ3-F1
#
_entry.id   AF-A0A6V8HBQ3-F1
#
_cell.length_a   1.000
_cell.length_b   1.000
_cell.length_c   1.000
_cell.angle_alpha   90.00
_cell.angle_beta   90.00
_cell.angle_gamma   90.00
#
_symmetry.space_group_name_H-M   'P 1'
#
loop_
_entity.id
_entity.type
_entity.pdbx_description
1 polymer ?
#
loop_
_entity_poly.entity_id
_entity_poly.type
_entity_poly.pdbx_seq_one_letter_code
_entity_poly.pdbx_strand_id
1 'polypeptide(L)' 'MFTGGPTFYDNGTEVLKFPADQPRYVGEPSKDIDDAWNALTRDRYIILTEDEAREAWGPEYTEFWDEDKQAYLAG' A
#
# COMPACT_ATOMS: atom_id res chain seq x y z
N MET A 1 17.57 4.62 -14.47
CA MET A 1 17.50 4.38 -13.01
C MET A 1 16.03 4.47 -12.62
N PHE A 2 15.44 3.41 -12.08
CA PHE A 2 14.02 3.41 -11.69
C PHE A 2 13.88 4.13 -10.34
N THR A 3 13.09 5.20 -10.28
CA THR A 3 12.89 6.05 -9.08
C THR A 3 11.49 5.96 -8.50
N GLY A 4 10.62 5.09 -9.04
CA GLY A 4 9.22 4.96 -8.63
C GLY A 4 8.98 3.99 -7.47
N GLY A 5 10.02 3.62 -6.73
CA GLY A 5 9.86 2.75 -5.56
C GLY A 5 9.31 3.52 -4.36
N PRO A 6 8.53 2.86 -3.49
CA PRO A 6 8.19 3.43 -2.20
C PRO A 6 9.44 3.69 -1.37
N THR A 7 9.41 4.77 -0.60
CA THR A 7 10.45 5.14 0.38
C THR A 7 9.77 5.50 1.68
N PHE A 8 10.50 5.37 2.78
CA PHE A 8 9.99 5.71 4.10
C PHE A 8 10.59 7.05 4.56
N TYR A 9 9.78 7.86 5.25
CA TYR A 9 10.27 8.92 6.10
C TYR A 9 10.84 8.32 7.40
N ASP A 10 11.64 9.10 8.15
CA ASP A 10 12.24 8.64 9.40
C ASP A 10 11.22 8.22 10.46
N ASN A 11 9.97 8.67 10.33
CA ASN A 11 8.84 8.29 11.18
C ASN A 11 8.13 7.00 10.72
N GLY A 12 8.64 6.31 9.71
CA GLY A 12 8.06 5.07 9.16
C GLY A 12 6.94 5.28 8.15
N THR A 13 6.53 6.52 7.84
CA THR A 13 5.51 6.77 6.84
C THR A 13 6.02 6.45 5.44
N GLU A 14 5.33 5.56 4.73
CA GLU A 14 5.60 5.23 3.33
C GLU A 14 5.16 6.38 2.41
N VAL A 15 6.01 6.77 1.48
CA VAL A 15 5.72 7.75 0.44
C VAL A 15 6.29 7.34 -0.90
N LEU A 16 5.60 7.71 -1.97
CA LEU A 16 6.11 7.61 -3.34
C LEU A 16 6.88 8.90 -3.66
N LYS A 17 8.21 8.83 -3.76
CA LYS A 17 9.02 9.98 -4.20
C LYS A 17 9.08 10.04 -5.72
N PHE A 18 8.34 10.97 -6.29
CA PHE A 18 8.41 11.27 -7.72
C PHE A 18 9.41 12.40 -7.98
N PRO A 19 10.38 12.23 -8.89
CA PRO A 19 11.19 13.36 -9.39
C PRO A 19 10.27 14.43 -9.98
N ALA A 20 10.56 15.70 -9.68
CA ALA A 20 9.70 16.82 -10.08
C ALA A 20 9.59 17.00 -11.61
N ASP A 21 10.56 16.46 -12.35
CA ASP A 21 10.68 16.51 -13.81
C ASP A 21 10.08 15.29 -14.52
N GLN A 22 9.49 14.34 -13.79
CA GLN A 22 8.87 13.15 -14.38
C GLN A 22 7.34 13.24 -14.39
N PRO A 23 6.69 12.82 -15.50
CA PRO A 23 5.24 12.73 -15.54
C PRO A 23 4.74 11.75 -14.48
N ARG A 24 3.77 12.21 -13.68
CA ARG A 24 3.05 11.34 -12.74
C ARG A 24 2.08 10.49 -13.53
N TYR A 25 2.26 9.18 -13.49
CA TYR A 25 1.31 8.20 -14.05
C TYR A 25 0.29 7.73 -13.01
N VAL A 26 0.19 8.44 -11.88
CA VAL A 26 -0.80 8.22 -10.84
C VAL A 26 -1.76 9.41 -10.84
N GLY A 27 -3.06 9.13 -10.81
CA GLY A 27 -4.09 10.13 -10.59
C GLY A 27 -4.17 10.54 -9.12
N GLU A 28 -5.10 11.43 -8.79
CA GLU A 28 -5.46 11.65 -7.38
C GLU A 28 -6.04 10.35 -6.79
N PRO A 29 -5.71 10.01 -5.53
CA PRO A 29 -6.31 8.87 -4.85
C PRO A 29 -7.83 8.92 -4.96
N SER A 30 -8.42 7.84 -5.45
CA SER A 30 -9.85 7.74 -5.68
C SER A 30 -10.30 6.29 -5.65
N LYS A 31 -11.56 6.07 -5.31
CA LYS A 31 -12.16 4.73 -5.26
C LYS A 31 -12.02 3.99 -6.59
N ASP A 32 -12.09 4.68 -7.72
CA ASP A 32 -11.96 4.08 -9.05
C ASP A 32 -10.57 3.47 -9.27
N ILE A 33 -9.52 4.07 -8.70
CA ILE A 33 -8.15 3.52 -8.74
C ILE A 33 -8.10 2.24 -7.90
N ASP A 34 -8.69 2.24 -6.72
CA ASP A 34 -8.73 1.06 -5.84
C ASP A 34 -9.52 -0.10 -6.48
N ASP A 35 -10.67 0.19 -7.10
CA ASP A 35 -11.47 -0.81 -7.81
C ASP A 35 -10.72 -1.40 -9.01
N ALA A 36 -10.01 -0.56 -9.78
CA ALA A 36 -9.18 -1.00 -10.90
C ALA A 36 -8.01 -1.86 -10.41
N TRP A 37 -7.38 -1.49 -9.30
CA TRP A 37 -6.31 -2.26 -8.68
C TRP A 37 -6.81 -3.63 -8.24
N ASN A 38 -7.92 -3.69 -7.50
CA ASN A 38 -8.60 -4.92 -7.10
C ASN A 38 -8.92 -5.82 -8.31
N ALA A 39 -9.43 -5.25 -9.40
CA ALA A 39 -9.74 -6.00 -10.61
C ALA A 39 -8.49 -6.57 -11.31
N LEU A 40 -7.39 -5.81 -11.33
CA LEU A 40 -6.11 -6.24 -11.92
C LEU A 40 -5.41 -7.30 -11.08
N THR A 41 -5.39 -7.12 -9.77
CA THR A 41 -4.77 -8.06 -8.84
C THR A 41 -5.65 -9.27 -8.59
N ARG A 42 -6.96 -9.20 -8.85
CA ARG A 42 -7.94 -10.28 -8.59
C ARG A 42 -7.81 -10.82 -7.17
N ASP A 43 -7.76 -9.92 -6.20
CA ASP A 43 -7.61 -10.24 -4.78
C ASP A 43 -6.31 -10.98 -4.40
N ARG A 44 -5.27 -10.91 -5.24
CA ARG A 44 -3.92 -11.43 -4.92
C ARG A 44 -3.19 -10.52 -3.94
N TYR A 45 -3.83 -10.23 -2.81
CA TYR A 45 -3.24 -9.55 -1.68
C TYR A 45 -2.31 -10.50 -0.92
N ILE A 46 -1.28 -9.94 -0.33
CA ILE A 46 -0.40 -10.64 0.59
C ILE A 46 -1.13 -10.67 1.93
N ILE A 47 -1.33 -11.88 2.46
CA ILE A 47 -1.91 -12.09 3.78
C ILE A 47 -0.78 -12.04 4.80
N LEU A 48 -0.94 -11.19 5.81
CA LEU A 48 0.00 -11.06 6.92
C LEU A 48 -0.61 -11.60 8.21
N THR A 49 0.23 -12.21 9.03
CA THR A 49 -0.07 -12.45 10.45
C THR A 49 -0.10 -11.12 11.21
N GLU A 50 -0.69 -11.11 12.41
CA GLU A 50 -0.72 -9.92 13.26
C GLU A 50 0.69 -9.39 13.59
N ASP A 51 1.64 -10.29 13.86
CA ASP A 51 3.03 -9.90 14.14
C ASP A 51 3.72 -9.31 12.90
N GLU A 52 3.53 -9.90 11.72
CA GLU A 52 4.07 -9.36 10.45
C GLU A 52 3.46 -7.99 10.11
N ALA A 53 2.15 -7.83 10.32
CA ALA A 53 1.46 -6.56 10.11
C ALA A 53 1.97 -5.48 11.08
N ARG A 54 2.15 -5.82 12.36
CA ARG A 54 2.70 -4.91 13.38
C ARG A 54 4.16 -4.54 13.09
N GLU A 55 4.96 -5.48 12.62
CA GLU A 55 6.35 -5.21 12.20
C GLU A 55 6.41 -4.30 10.98
N ALA A 56 5.53 -4.52 9.99
CA ALA A 56 5.50 -3.75 8.76
C ALA A 56 4.98 -2.31 8.93
N TRP A 57 3.91 -2.13 9.71
CA TRP A 57 3.17 -0.85 9.78
C TRP A 57 3.18 -0.18 11.15
N GLY A 58 3.77 -0.81 12.17
CA GLY A 58 3.81 -0.25 13.52
C GLY A 58 2.44 -0.24 14.19
N PRO A 59 2.17 0.68 15.14
CA PRO A 59 0.94 0.69 15.95
C PRO A 59 -0.37 0.83 15.16
N GLU A 60 -0.30 1.34 13.93
CA GLU A 60 -1.45 1.60 13.05
C GLU A 60 -1.86 0.38 12.20
N TYR A 61 -1.17 -0.77 12.36
CA TYR A 61 -1.41 -1.99 11.58
C TYR A 61 -2.87 -2.48 11.57
N THR A 62 -3.64 -2.14 12.59
CA THR A 62 -5.05 -2.52 12.73
C THR A 62 -5.95 -1.91 11.65
N GLU A 63 -5.50 -0.85 10.97
CA GLU A 63 -6.25 -0.23 9.86
C GLU A 63 -6.31 -1.13 8.61
N PHE A 64 -5.41 -2.11 8.50
CA PHE A 64 -5.30 -3.02 7.35
C PHE A 64 -6.01 -4.37 7.58
N TRP A 65 -6.85 -4.47 8.62
CA TRP A 65 -7.68 -5.65 8.86
C TRP A 65 -8.85 -5.71 7.87
N ASP A 66 -8.98 -6.84 7.16
CA ASP A 66 -10.11 -7.13 6.29
C ASP A 66 -11.05 -8.11 7.02
N GLU A 67 -12.25 -7.62 7.36
CA GLU A 67 -13.27 -8.41 8.07
C GLU A 67 -13.82 -9.56 7.24
N ASP A 68 -13.87 -9.43 5.91
CA ASP A 68 -14.40 -10.49 5.04
C ASP A 68 -13.42 -11.65 4.91
N LYS A 69 -12.12 -11.34 4.86
CA LYS A 69 -11.03 -12.33 4.73
C LYS A 69 -10.47 -12.78 6.08
N GLN A 70 -10.86 -12.13 7.18
CA GLN A 70 -10.38 -12.38 8.53
C GLN A 70 -8.85 -12.39 8.59
N ALA A 71 -8.23 -11.39 7.95
CA ALA A 71 -6.79 -11.31 7.74
C ALA A 71 -6.31 -9.87 7.57
N TYR A 72 -5.02 -9.62 7.83
CA TYR A 72 -4.35 -8.38 7.43
C TYR A 72 -3.90 -8.48 5.98
N LEU A 73 -4.23 -7.50 5.15
CA LEU A 73 -3.95 -7.51 3.71
C LEU A 73 -2.96 -6.41 3.34
N ALA A 74 -1.92 -6.78 2.61
CA ALA A 74 -0.98 -5.86 1.98
C ALA A 74 -1.05 -5.99 0.45
N GLY A 75 -1.08 -4.86 -0.26
CA GLY A 75 -1.05 -4.84 -1.73
C GLY A 75 -1.27 -3.48 -2.33
#